data_AF-A0A6G2DG11-F1
#
_entry.id   AF-A0A6G2DG11-F1
#
_cell.length_a   1.000
_cell.length_b   1.000
_cell.length_c   1.000
_cell.angle_alpha   90.00
_cell.angle_beta   90.00
_cell.angle_gamma   90.00
#
_symmetry.space_group_name_H-M   'P 1'
#
loop_
_entity.id
_entity.type
_entity.pdbx_description
1 polymer ?
#
loop_
_entity_poly.entity_id
_entity_poly.type
_entity_poly.pdbx_seq_one_letter_code
_entity_poly.pdbx_strand_id
1 'polypeptide(L)'
;DAQIQDSYAEGDINNVKHFGRVAGVAGNLWDRTSGDVRHAGSLTNVLSDVNVTNGNAITGYHYTGMKVANTFSSKANRVFNVTLEKDEVVSKESFEERGTMLDASQIVSKKAEINPLTLPTVEPLST
;
A
#
# COMPACT_ATOMS: atom_id res chain seq x y z
N ASP A 1 -3.43 18.85 5.37
CA ASP A 1 -2.83 17.70 4.66
C ASP A 1 -3.72 16.48 4.82
N ALA A 2 -3.77 15.61 3.83
CA ALA A 2 -4.56 14.38 3.91
C ALA A 2 -3.87 13.35 4.83
N GLN A 3 -4.65 12.71 5.70
CA GLN A 3 -4.17 11.63 6.57
C GLN A 3 -4.91 10.34 6.22
N ILE A 4 -4.16 9.30 5.89
CA ILE A 4 -4.69 7.95 5.68
C ILE A 4 -4.31 7.14 6.90
N GLN A 5 -5.31 6.67 7.64
CA GLN A 5 -5.14 5.94 8.89
C GLN A 5 -5.99 4.68 8.86
N ASP A 6 -5.54 3.63 9.54
CA ASP A 6 -6.28 2.37 9.73
C ASP A 6 -6.92 1.91 8.41
N SER A 7 -6.08 1.81 7.39
CA SER A 7 -6.53 1.55 6.02
C SER A 7 -5.93 0.26 5.50
N TYR A 8 -6.76 -0.48 4.78
CA TYR A 8 -6.41 -1.75 4.20
C TYR A 8 -6.74 -1.77 2.70
N ALA A 9 -5.78 -2.19 1.88
CA ALA A 9 -5.93 -2.35 0.44
C ALA A 9 -5.62 -3.78 0.01
N GLU A 10 -6.45 -4.33 -0.88
CA GLU A 10 -6.33 -5.69 -1.41
C GLU A 10 -6.62 -5.74 -2.90
N GLY A 11 -5.91 -6.59 -3.63
CA GLY A 11 -6.13 -6.81 -5.06
C GLY A 11 -4.86 -6.74 -5.91
N ASP A 12 -5.03 -6.38 -7.18
CA ASP A 12 -3.97 -6.39 -8.18
C ASP A 12 -3.90 -5.07 -8.94
N ILE A 13 -2.70 -4.48 -9.02
CA ILE A 13 -2.40 -3.31 -9.84
C ILE A 13 -1.42 -3.71 -10.94
N ASN A 14 -1.89 -3.67 -12.18
CA ASN A 14 -1.11 -4.04 -13.37
C ASN A 14 -0.78 -2.82 -14.21
N ASN A 15 0.26 -2.08 -13.83
CA ASN A 15 0.67 -0.89 -14.58
C ASN A 15 1.53 -1.28 -15.80
N VAL A 16 0.99 -1.08 -17.01
CA VAL A 16 1.62 -1.49 -18.27
C VAL A 16 2.92 -0.73 -18.54
N LYS A 17 3.01 0.55 -18.14
CA LYS A 17 4.21 1.39 -18.33
C LYS A 17 4.48 2.22 -17.08
N HIS A 18 5.71 2.23 -16.60
CA HIS A 18 6.14 2.95 -15.40
C HIS A 18 6.22 4.49 -15.52
N PHE A 19 5.43 5.12 -16.40
CA PHE A 19 5.48 6.57 -16.59
C PHE A 19 4.91 7.34 -15.39
N GLY A 20 3.95 6.75 -14.68
CA GLY A 20 3.37 7.29 -13.46
C GLY A 20 3.92 6.62 -12.21
N ARG A 21 3.86 7.35 -11.09
CA ARG A 21 4.18 6.81 -9.76
C ARG A 21 2.95 6.07 -9.21
N VAL A 22 3.04 4.75 -9.15
CA VAL A 22 1.93 3.86 -8.80
C VAL A 22 2.23 3.13 -7.50
N ALA A 23 1.21 2.98 -6.66
CA ALA A 23 1.32 2.25 -5.41
C ALA A 23 0.03 1.55 -5.00
N GLY A 24 0.19 0.53 -4.15
CA GLY A 24 -0.92 -0.23 -3.57
C GLY A 24 -1.80 0.58 -2.60
N VAL A 25 -1.24 1.53 -1.84
CA VAL A 25 -2.01 2.31 -0.85
C VAL A 25 -2.16 3.77 -1.27
N ALA A 26 -1.04 4.48 -1.50
CA ALA A 26 -1.07 5.91 -1.82
C ALA A 26 -0.13 6.25 -2.97
N GLY A 27 -0.62 7.01 -3.96
CA GLY A 27 0.18 7.44 -5.12
C GLY A 27 1.33 8.39 -4.75
N ASN A 28 1.07 9.70 -4.75
CA ASN A 28 2.05 10.71 -4.34
C ASN A 28 1.51 11.50 -3.15
N LEU A 29 2.20 11.43 -2.01
CA LEU A 29 1.82 12.16 -0.79
C LEU A 29 2.36 13.59 -0.75
N TRP A 30 3.21 13.96 -1.70
CA TRP A 30 3.86 15.25 -1.78
C TRP A 30 2.87 16.38 -2.14
N ASP A 31 2.91 17.50 -1.42
CA ASP A 31 2.15 18.71 -1.79
C ASP A 31 2.74 19.38 -3.04
N ARG A 32 2.01 19.29 -4.15
CA ARG A 32 2.39 19.88 -5.44
C ARG A 32 2.56 21.39 -5.38
N THR A 33 1.94 22.07 -4.40
CA THR A 33 1.77 23.52 -4.39
C THR A 33 2.94 24.25 -3.75
N SER A 34 3.36 23.82 -2.56
CA SER A 34 4.46 24.45 -1.82
C SER A 34 5.81 23.74 -2.00
N GLY A 35 5.81 22.47 -2.42
CA GLY A 35 7.04 21.68 -2.40
C GLY A 35 7.47 21.29 -0.99
N ASP A 36 6.73 21.69 0.05
CA ASP A 36 7.15 21.60 1.43
C ASP A 36 6.64 20.30 2.06
N VAL A 37 7.57 19.54 2.63
CA VAL A 37 7.31 18.32 3.40
C VAL A 37 6.31 18.57 4.54
N ARG A 38 6.26 19.80 5.07
CA ARG A 38 5.29 20.21 6.10
C ARG A 38 3.85 20.05 5.64
N HIS A 39 3.55 20.21 4.35
CA HIS A 39 2.20 20.09 3.78
C HIS A 39 1.91 18.73 3.13
N ALA A 40 2.88 17.81 3.19
CA ALA A 40 2.67 16.49 2.65
C ALA A 40 1.73 15.65 3.53
N GLY A 41 1.00 14.75 2.88
CA GLY A 41 0.10 13.79 3.54
C GLY A 41 0.86 12.77 4.40
N SER A 42 0.12 12.07 5.28
CA SER A 42 0.68 11.08 6.20
C SER A 42 -0.04 9.74 6.13
N LEU A 43 0.71 8.65 6.34
CA LEU A 43 0.17 7.29 6.49
C LEU A 43 0.45 6.77 7.90
N THR A 44 -0.58 6.23 8.55
CA THR A 44 -0.45 5.57 9.85
C THR A 44 -1.24 4.27 9.87
N ASN A 45 -0.62 3.16 10.32
CA ASN A 45 -1.30 1.86 10.46
C ASN A 45 -2.02 1.41 9.18
N VAL A 46 -1.28 1.38 8.08
CA VAL A 46 -1.81 0.99 6.77
C VAL A 46 -1.27 -0.37 6.35
N LEU A 47 -2.11 -1.20 5.74
CA LEU A 47 -1.74 -2.52 5.25
C LEU A 47 -2.01 -2.65 3.74
N SER A 48 -0.97 -3.04 3.00
CA SER A 48 -1.04 -3.36 1.59
C SER A 48 -0.95 -4.87 1.34
N ASP A 49 -2.05 -5.46 0.91
CA ASP A 49 -2.15 -6.84 0.42
C ASP A 49 -2.44 -6.81 -1.08
N VAL A 50 -1.69 -5.96 -1.79
CA VAL A 50 -1.84 -5.69 -3.22
C VAL A 50 -0.62 -6.22 -3.99
N ASN A 51 -0.85 -6.98 -5.06
CA ASN A 51 0.20 -7.27 -6.04
C ASN A 51 0.38 -6.05 -6.96
N VAL A 52 1.62 -5.62 -7.18
CA VAL A 52 1.89 -4.39 -7.95
C VAL A 52 2.94 -4.66 -9.02
N THR A 53 2.53 -4.48 -10.28
CA THR A 53 3.44 -4.45 -11.42
C THR A 53 3.82 -2.99 -11.72
N ASN A 54 5.11 -2.70 -11.92
CA ASN A 54 5.64 -1.37 -12.24
C ASN A 54 5.22 -0.29 -11.23
N GLY A 55 5.37 -0.60 -9.94
CA GLY A 55 5.03 0.28 -8.82
C GLY A 55 5.43 -0.31 -7.48
N ASN A 56 4.96 0.32 -6.41
CA ASN A 56 5.36 0.04 -5.03
C ASN A 56 4.19 -0.47 -4.17
N ALA A 57 4.47 -1.14 -3.04
CA ALA A 57 3.41 -1.67 -2.19
C ALA A 57 2.68 -0.58 -1.38
N ILE A 58 3.42 0.38 -0.83
CA ILE A 58 2.87 1.42 0.07
C ILE A 58 2.71 2.76 -0.63
N THR A 59 3.83 3.45 -0.96
CA THR A 59 3.78 4.75 -1.65
C THR A 59 4.44 4.71 -3.01
N GLY A 60 3.89 5.45 -3.97
CA GLY A 60 4.41 5.51 -5.33
C GLY A 60 5.67 6.39 -5.43
N TYR A 61 5.93 7.21 -4.43
CA TYR A 61 7.14 8.02 -4.33
C TYR A 61 7.66 8.10 -2.90
N HIS A 62 8.86 7.57 -2.66
CA HIS A 62 9.60 7.81 -1.43
C HIS A 62 10.35 9.14 -1.49
N TYR A 63 10.25 9.95 -0.44
CA TYR A 63 11.05 11.16 -0.26
C TYR A 63 11.47 11.34 1.20
N THR A 64 12.59 12.02 1.41
CA THR A 64 13.14 12.30 2.74
C THR A 64 12.17 13.17 3.54
N GLY A 65 11.84 12.75 4.76
CA GLY A 65 10.91 13.47 5.65
C GLY A 65 9.44 13.11 5.45
N MET A 66 9.13 12.08 4.65
CA MET A 66 7.78 11.55 4.55
C MET A 66 7.22 11.13 5.91
N LYS A 67 5.96 11.48 6.18
CA LYS A 67 5.24 11.20 7.43
C LYS A 67 4.57 9.82 7.36
N VAL A 68 5.36 8.75 7.43
CA VAL A 68 4.88 7.36 7.44
C VAL A 68 5.18 6.67 8.77
N ALA A 69 4.18 6.01 9.33
CA ALA A 69 4.32 5.21 10.54
C ALA A 69 3.50 3.92 10.40
N ASN A 70 4.02 2.80 10.90
CA ASN A 70 3.30 1.52 10.95
C ASN A 70 2.69 1.14 9.58
N THR A 71 3.53 1.10 8.55
CA THR A 71 3.13 0.67 7.20
C THR A 71 3.49 -0.81 7.03
N PHE A 72 2.55 -1.61 6.56
CA PHE A 72 2.70 -3.06 6.45
C PHE A 72 2.42 -3.55 5.03
N SER A 73 3.11 -4.60 4.59
CA SER A 73 2.73 -5.30 3.36
C SER A 73 2.83 -6.81 3.49
N SER A 74 2.05 -7.54 2.70
CA SER A 74 2.06 -9.00 2.70
C SER A 74 3.29 -9.56 1.99
N LYS A 75 4.07 -10.42 2.64
CA LYS A 75 5.22 -11.11 2.02
C LYS A 75 4.84 -11.91 0.78
N ALA A 76 3.59 -12.35 0.69
CA ALA A 76 3.10 -13.09 -0.46
C ALA A 76 2.88 -12.20 -1.70
N ASN A 77 2.81 -10.87 -1.55
CA ASN A 77 2.54 -10.01 -2.69
C ASN A 77 3.72 -9.97 -3.64
N ARG A 78 3.40 -10.08 -4.93
CA ARG A 78 4.33 -9.89 -6.03
C ARG A 78 4.38 -8.40 -6.35
N VAL A 79 5.45 -7.76 -5.93
CA VAL A 79 5.75 -6.36 -6.26
C VAL A 79 6.95 -6.38 -7.18
N PHE A 80 6.78 -6.07 -8.46
CA PHE A 80 7.84 -6.22 -9.44
C PHE A 80 7.82 -5.13 -10.50
N ASN A 81 9.02 -4.79 -10.99
CA ASN A 81 9.21 -3.91 -12.12
C ASN A 81 9.52 -4.73 -13.36
N VAL A 82 8.92 -4.34 -14.48
CA VAL A 82 9.12 -4.94 -15.79
C VAL A 82 9.95 -3.98 -16.62
N THR A 83 11.11 -4.46 -17.06
CA THR A 83 12.04 -3.70 -17.90
C THR A 83 12.38 -4.48 -19.18
N LEU A 84 12.74 -3.75 -20.23
CA LEU A 84 13.29 -4.34 -21.45
C LEU A 84 14.82 -4.34 -21.32
N GLU A 85 15.43 -5.52 -21.24
CA GLU A 85 16.87 -5.69 -21.26
C GLU A 85 17.25 -6.52 -22.48
N LYS A 86 18.04 -5.95 -23.41
CA LYS A 86 18.52 -6.64 -24.62
C LYS A 86 17.41 -7.36 -25.40
N ASP A 87 16.30 -6.65 -25.64
CA ASP A 87 15.10 -7.14 -26.34
C ASP A 87 14.29 -8.24 -25.60
N GLU A 88 14.67 -8.59 -24.36
CA GLU A 88 13.92 -9.49 -23.50
C GLU A 88 13.15 -8.74 -22.40
N VAL A 89 11.96 -9.23 -22.09
CA VAL A 89 11.13 -8.71 -20.99
C VAL A 89 11.57 -9.37 -19.69
N VAL A 90 12.15 -8.58 -18.78
CA VAL A 90 12.63 -9.05 -17.48
C VAL A 90 11.75 -8.50 -16.37
N SER A 91 11.35 -9.36 -15.42
CA SER A 91 10.64 -8.97 -14.20
C SER A 91 11.57 -9.04 -13.01
N LYS A 92 11.68 -7.95 -12.25
CA LYS A 92 12.52 -7.86 -11.05
C LYS A 92 11.67 -7.52 -9.84
N GLU A 93 11.76 -8.34 -8.80
CA GLU A 93 11.10 -8.08 -7.53
C GLU A 93 11.60 -6.78 -6.91
N SER A 94 10.68 -5.98 -6.36
CA SER A 94 10.94 -4.71 -5.70
C SER A 94 10.62 -4.82 -4.21
N PHE A 95 11.60 -4.43 -3.39
CA PHE A 95 11.47 -4.31 -1.94
C PHE A 95 11.35 -2.86 -1.48
N GLU A 96 11.33 -1.92 -2.42
CA GLU A 96 11.14 -0.51 -2.11
C GLU A 96 9.70 -0.28 -1.63
N GLU A 97 9.55 0.61 -0.64
CA GLU A 97 8.23 1.03 -0.16
C GLU A 97 7.31 -0.14 0.21
N ARG A 98 7.87 -1.16 0.88
CA ARG A 98 7.14 -2.33 1.37
C ARG A 98 6.77 -2.27 2.86
N GLY A 99 7.30 -1.30 3.59
CA GLY A 99 7.11 -1.21 5.05
C GLY A 99 7.57 -2.49 5.76
N THR A 100 6.91 -2.83 6.86
CA THR A 100 7.12 -4.10 7.55
C THR A 100 6.39 -5.23 6.82
N MET A 101 7.14 -6.23 6.36
CA MET A 101 6.58 -7.36 5.63
C MET A 101 6.03 -8.41 6.60
N LEU A 102 4.76 -8.77 6.43
CA LEU A 102 4.01 -9.69 7.29
C LEU A 102 3.72 -11.02 6.60
N ASP A 103 3.72 -12.11 7.37
CA ASP A 103 3.27 -13.43 6.91
C ASP A 103 1.73 -13.52 6.90
N ALA A 104 1.18 -14.50 6.18
CA ALA A 104 -0.27 -14.63 5.98
C ALA A 104 -1.09 -14.66 7.28
N SER A 105 -0.60 -15.32 8.33
CA SER A 105 -1.27 -15.35 9.64
C SER A 105 -1.30 -13.98 10.32
N GLN A 106 -0.25 -13.17 10.16
CA GLN A 106 -0.16 -11.82 10.71
C GLN A 106 -1.03 -10.82 9.93
N ILE A 107 -1.19 -11.04 8.62
CA ILE A 107 -2.07 -10.26 7.76
C ILE A 107 -3.52 -10.34 8.25
N VAL A 108 -4.02 -11.54 8.54
CA VAL A 108 -5.38 -11.73 9.07
C VAL A 108 -5.58 -10.97 10.38
N SER A 109 -4.64 -11.09 11.32
CA SER A 109 -4.70 -10.36 12.58
C SER A 109 -4.65 -8.84 12.39
N LYS A 110 -3.79 -8.35 11.49
CA LYS A 110 -3.67 -6.91 11.21
C LYS A 110 -4.90 -6.35 10.49
N LYS A 111 -5.55 -7.11 9.59
CA LYS A 111 -6.84 -6.73 8.97
C LYS A 111 -7.92 -6.56 10.05
N ALA A 112 -7.98 -7.47 11.02
CA ALA A 112 -8.95 -7.40 12.12
C ALA A 112 -8.68 -6.22 13.07
N GLU A 113 -7.41 -5.86 13.28
CA GLU A 113 -7.02 -4.67 14.05
C GLU A 113 -7.40 -3.37 13.33
N ILE A 114 -7.15 -3.30 12.02
CA ILE A 114 -7.43 -2.12 11.19
C ILE A 114 -8.93 -1.89 11.02
N ASN A 115 -9.69 -2.96 10.77
CA ASN A 115 -11.12 -2.87 10.52
C ASN A 115 -11.88 -3.80 11.48
N PRO A 116 -12.15 -3.37 12.71
CA PRO A 116 -12.96 -4.11 13.66
C PRO A 116 -14.45 -4.00 13.27
N LEU A 117 -14.83 -4.55 12.11
CA LEU A 117 -16.24 -4.71 11.78
C LEU A 117 -16.82 -5.77 12.72
N THR A 118 -17.52 -5.31 13.75
CA THR A 118 -18.47 -6.16 14.46
C THR A 118 -19.64 -6.40 13.54
N LEU A 119 -19.85 -7.65 13.12
CA LEU A 119 -21.08 -8.04 12.44
C LEU A 119 -22.25 -7.71 13.37
N PRO A 120 -23.32 -7.05 12.87
CA PRO A 120 -24.49 -6.77 13.68
C PRO A 120 -25.07 -8.09 14.21
N THR A 121 -25.36 -8.13 15.51
CA THR A 121 -26.06 -9.26 16.10
C THR A 121 -27.52 -9.18 15.66
N VAL A 122 -27.99 -10.19 14.92
CA VAL A 122 -29.40 -10.27 14.53
C VAL A 122 -30.20 -10.71 15.74
N GLU A 123 -30.99 -9.80 16.32
CA GLU A 123 -31.93 -10.19 17.37
C GLU A 123 -33.04 -11.07 16.78
N PRO A 124 -33.40 -12.20 17.42
CA PRO A 124 -34.54 -12.99 16.98
C PRO A 124 -35.82 -12.17 17.13
N LEU A 125 -36.65 -12.19 16.08
CA LEU A 125 -37.95 -11.52 16.09
C LEU A 125 -38.79 -12.11 17.24
N SER A 126 -39.20 -11.27 18.20
CA SER A 126 -40.12 -11.71 19.25
C SER A 126 -41.47 -12.09 18.61
N THR A 127 -41.84 -13.35 18.76
CA THR A 127 -43.15 -13.92 18.39
C THR A 127 -44.24 -13.54 19.38
#